data_AF-A0A5K4ECZ9-F1
#
_entry.id   AF-A0A5K4ECZ9-F1
#
_cell.length_a   1.000
_cell.length_b   1.000
_cell.length_c   1.000
_cell.angle_alpha   90.00
_cell.angle_beta   90.00
_cell.angle_gamma   90.00
#
_symmetry.space_group_name_H-M   'P 1'
#
loop_
_entity.id
_entity.type
_entity.pdbx_description
1 polymer ?
#
loop_
_entity_poly.entity_id
_entity_poly.type
_entity_poly.pdbx_seq_one_letter_code
_entity_poly.pdbx_strand_id
1 'polypeptide(L)'
;MLTVLRGDIGRLKRCTAMMTGTDDILPRFKPFKYAYEKEIVMYAHMHKLDYFSTECKYAPQAYRGHVRAFIKDLERIRPRTIIDIIASGERMAIRSDVKMPQKSICEKCKCISSQPICQACILLEQLNSGLPQITIKDTE
;
A
#
# COMPACT_ATOMS: atom_id res chain seq x y z
N MET A 1 -5.54 -7.67 -4.15
CA MET A 1 -4.89 -9.01 -4.28
C MET A 1 -3.85 -9.29 -3.22
N LEU A 2 -2.74 -8.55 -3.11
CA LEU A 2 -1.68 -8.88 -2.12
C LEU A 2 -2.20 -9.07 -0.69
N THR A 3 -3.04 -8.15 -0.22
CA THR A 3 -3.66 -8.20 1.11
C THR A 3 -4.57 -9.43 1.28
N VAL A 4 -5.25 -9.84 0.22
CA VAL A 4 -6.10 -11.05 0.19
C VAL A 4 -5.23 -12.30 0.30
N LEU A 5 -4.16 -12.39 -0.50
CA LEU A 5 -3.23 -13.53 -0.49
C LEU A 5 -2.50 -13.69 0.86
N ARG A 6 -2.30 -12.59 1.59
CA ARG A 6 -1.70 -12.60 2.93
C ARG A 6 -2.71 -12.80 4.06
N GLY A 7 -4.01 -12.83 3.77
CA GLY A 7 -5.05 -12.94 4.79
C GLY A 7 -5.12 -11.74 5.75
N ASP A 8 -4.63 -10.56 5.37
CA ASP A 8 -4.62 -9.38 6.24
C ASP A 8 -5.97 -8.65 6.21
N ILE A 9 -6.92 -9.16 6.99
CA ILE A 9 -8.31 -8.70 7.06
C ILE A 9 -8.39 -7.24 7.53
N GLY A 10 -7.55 -6.83 8.48
CA GLY A 10 -7.54 -5.47 9.04
C GLY A 10 -7.15 -4.38 8.04
N ARG A 11 -6.35 -4.71 7.02
CA ARG A 11 -6.06 -3.81 5.90
C ARG A 11 -7.10 -3.89 4.78
N LEU A 12 -7.76 -5.01 4.63
CA LEU A 12 -8.71 -5.26 3.54
C LEU A 12 -9.89 -4.28 3.56
N LYS A 13 -10.35 -3.89 4.77
CA LYS A 13 -11.44 -2.91 4.97
C LYS A 13 -11.12 -1.52 4.41
N ARG A 14 -9.84 -1.15 4.35
CA ARG A 14 -9.40 0.20 3.96
C ARG A 14 -8.77 0.26 2.58
N CYS A 15 -8.35 -0.87 2.01
CA CYS A 15 -7.51 -0.84 0.81
C CYS A 15 -8.26 -0.37 -0.44
N THR A 16 -9.57 -0.65 -0.53
CA THR A 16 -10.43 -0.32 -1.67
C THR A 16 -11.10 1.05 -1.54
N ALA A 17 -11.03 1.71 -0.38
CA ALA A 17 -11.53 3.07 -0.22
C ALA A 17 -10.80 4.05 -1.16
N MET A 18 -11.59 4.90 -1.82
CA MET A 18 -11.10 5.93 -2.75
C MET A 18 -10.42 7.09 -1.99
N MET A 19 -11.02 7.50 -0.87
CA MET A 19 -10.43 8.42 0.10
C MET A 19 -10.10 7.69 1.39
N THR A 20 -8.97 8.04 2.00
CA THR A 20 -8.55 7.51 3.30
C THR A 20 -8.08 8.64 4.20
N GLY A 21 -8.33 8.54 5.51
CA GLY A 21 -7.89 9.55 6.48
C GLY A 21 -8.73 10.82 6.47
N THR A 22 -10.05 10.71 6.31
CA THR A 22 -10.99 11.83 6.44
C THR A 22 -10.93 12.49 7.81
N ASP A 23 -10.61 11.71 8.84
CA ASP A 23 -10.51 12.17 10.24
C ASP A 23 -9.07 12.60 10.59
N ASP A 24 -8.13 12.51 9.64
CA ASP A 24 -6.75 12.96 9.80
C ASP A 24 -6.61 14.40 9.31
N ILE A 25 -5.49 15.04 9.62
CA ILE A 25 -5.18 16.43 9.23
C ILE A 25 -5.17 16.59 7.69
N LEU A 26 -4.85 15.52 6.94
CA LEU A 26 -4.81 15.54 5.49
C LEU A 26 -5.37 14.24 4.88
N PRO A 27 -6.50 14.29 4.17
CA PRO A 27 -7.04 13.12 3.49
C PRO A 27 -6.18 12.74 2.28
N ARG A 28 -6.08 11.43 2.02
CA ARG A 28 -5.39 10.87 0.85
C ARG A 28 -6.41 10.36 -0.15
N PHE A 29 -6.32 10.85 -1.38
CA PHE A 29 -7.16 10.46 -2.50
C PHE A 29 -6.37 9.66 -3.55
N LYS A 30 -7.02 8.68 -4.18
CA LYS A 30 -6.45 7.85 -5.25
C LYS A 30 -7.10 8.19 -6.60
N PRO A 31 -6.60 9.20 -7.33
CA PRO A 31 -7.20 9.63 -8.61
C PRO A 31 -7.19 8.53 -9.66
N PHE A 32 -6.08 7.79 -9.79
CA PHE A 32 -5.90 6.75 -10.79
C PHE A 32 -6.39 5.37 -10.36
N LYS A 33 -7.37 5.30 -9.45
CA LYS A 33 -7.85 4.01 -8.92
C LYS A 33 -8.41 3.09 -10.02
N TYR A 34 -9.05 3.66 -11.04
CA TYR A 34 -9.68 2.91 -12.13
C TYR A 34 -8.94 3.02 -13.48
N ALA A 35 -7.80 3.70 -13.50
CA ALA A 35 -6.96 3.83 -14.70
C ALA A 35 -5.94 2.70 -14.76
N TYR A 36 -5.68 2.16 -15.95
CA TYR A 36 -4.66 1.14 -16.15
C TYR A 36 -3.28 1.78 -16.25
N GLU A 37 -2.26 1.08 -15.75
CA GLU A 37 -0.87 1.54 -15.83
C GLU A 37 -0.42 1.84 -17.27
N LYS A 38 -0.84 1.02 -18.24
CA LYS A 38 -0.56 1.23 -19.67
C LYS A 38 -1.14 2.55 -20.20
N GLU A 39 -2.32 2.95 -19.72
CA GLU A 39 -2.98 4.19 -20.14
C GLU A 39 -2.28 5.40 -19.52
N ILE A 40 -1.87 5.31 -18.25
CA ILE A 40 -1.12 6.36 -17.55
C ILE A 40 0.23 6.59 -18.24
N VAL A 41 0.96 5.52 -18.57
CA VAL A 41 2.25 5.61 -19.27
C VAL A 41 2.07 6.16 -20.69
N MET A 42 1.04 5.71 -21.42
CA MET A 42 0.73 6.24 -22.75
C MET A 42 0.40 7.73 -22.71
N TYR A 43 -0.39 8.16 -21.72
CA TYR A 43 -0.71 9.58 -21.51
C TYR A 43 0.55 10.41 -21.25
N ALA A 44 1.42 9.95 -20.33
CA ALA A 44 2.68 10.63 -20.03
C ALA A 44 3.58 10.74 -21.27
N HIS A 45 3.64 9.69 -22.10
CA HIS A 45 4.41 9.70 -23.34
C HIS A 45 3.86 10.69 -24.38
N MET A 46 2.55 10.70 -24.62
CA MET A 46 1.91 11.63 -25.56
C MET A 46 2.07 13.10 -25.16
N HIS A 47 2.01 13.37 -23.85
CA HIS A 47 2.19 14.71 -23.30
C HIS A 47 3.65 15.09 -23.01
N LYS A 48 4.62 14.21 -23.36
CA LYS A 48 6.05 14.41 -23.12
C LYS A 48 6.36 14.82 -21.67
N LEU A 49 5.70 14.15 -20.72
CA LEU A 49 5.96 14.35 -19.29
C LEU A 49 7.25 13.63 -18.91
N ASP A 50 8.09 14.27 -18.10
CA ASP A 50 9.27 13.64 -17.54
C ASP A 50 8.86 12.59 -16.49
N TYR A 51 9.24 11.33 -16.70
CA TYR A 51 9.05 10.25 -15.74
C TYR A 51 10.23 9.28 -15.73
N PHE A 52 10.47 8.64 -14.59
CA PHE A 52 11.52 7.64 -14.43
C PHE A 52 10.99 6.24 -14.74
N SER A 53 11.65 5.53 -15.64
CA SER A 53 11.41 4.11 -15.93
C SER A 53 12.39 3.17 -15.20
N THR A 54 13.37 3.72 -14.47
CA THR A 54 14.35 2.94 -13.73
C THR A 54 13.74 2.30 -12.49
N GLU A 55 13.75 0.97 -12.43
CA GLU A 55 13.31 0.24 -11.25
C GLU A 55 14.35 0.29 -10.12
N CYS A 56 13.89 0.15 -8.87
CA CYS A 56 14.78 0.01 -7.72
C CYS A 56 15.56 -1.31 -7.80
N LYS A 57 16.86 -1.29 -7.47
CA LYS A 57 17.74 -2.47 -7.44
C LYS A 57 17.18 -3.64 -6.61
N TYR A 58 16.42 -3.34 -5.56
CA TYR A 58 15.80 -4.33 -4.67
C TYR A 58 14.37 -4.73 -5.07
N ALA A 59 13.79 -4.09 -6.09
CA ALA A 59 12.42 -4.37 -6.54
C ALA A 59 12.20 -5.82 -6.99
N PRO A 60 13.14 -6.50 -7.69
CA PRO A 60 12.93 -7.87 -8.17
C PRO A 60 12.66 -8.89 -7.06
N GLN A 61 13.19 -8.67 -5.85
CA GLN A 61 12.99 -9.55 -4.70
C GLN A 61 11.65 -9.31 -3.99
N ALA A 62 10.90 -8.28 -4.38
CA ALA A 62 9.64 -7.95 -3.74
C ALA A 62 8.50 -8.86 -4.23
N TYR A 63 7.83 -9.54 -3.29
CA TYR A 63 6.67 -10.40 -3.60
C TYR A 63 5.52 -9.69 -4.36
N ARG A 64 5.46 -8.35 -4.29
CA ARG A 64 4.53 -7.55 -5.09
C ARG A 64 4.69 -7.75 -6.59
N GLY A 65 5.91 -8.03 -7.07
CA GLY A 65 6.20 -8.33 -8.47
C GLY A 65 5.46 -9.57 -8.97
N HIS A 66 5.53 -10.67 -8.22
CA HIS A 66 4.82 -11.91 -8.56
C HIS A 66 3.30 -11.72 -8.64
N VAL A 67 2.71 -10.98 -7.69
CA VAL A 67 1.27 -10.70 -7.71
C VAL A 67 0.88 -9.83 -8.91
N ARG A 68 1.73 -8.87 -9.31
CA ARG A 68 1.49 -8.05 -10.51
C ARG A 68 1.56 -8.88 -11.79
N ALA A 69 2.57 -9.74 -11.93
CA ALA A 69 2.71 -10.64 -13.07
C ALA A 69 1.48 -11.56 -13.20
N PHE A 70 1.06 -12.17 -12.09
CA PHE A 70 -0.14 -13.01 -12.05
C PHE A 70 -1.41 -12.25 -12.48
N ILE A 71 -1.60 -11.01 -12.01
CA ILE A 71 -2.76 -10.20 -12.44
C ILE A 71 -2.69 -9.87 -13.93
N LYS A 72 -1.48 -9.66 -14.49
CA LYS A 72 -1.28 -9.42 -15.92
C LYS A 72 -1.59 -10.65 -16.77
N ASP A 73 -1.24 -11.84 -16.29
CA ASP A 73 -1.61 -13.10 -16.95
C ASP A 73 -3.14 -13.28 -16.98
N LEU A 74 -3.84 -12.88 -15.92
CA LEU A 74 -5.30 -12.89 -15.90
C LEU A 74 -5.92 -11.79 -16.80
N GLU A 75 -5.32 -10.60 -16.86
CA GLU A 75 -5.74 -9.52 -17.77
C GLU A 75 -5.66 -9.96 -19.23
N ARG A 76 -4.64 -10.75 -19.59
CA ARG A 76 -4.45 -11.32 -20.94
C ARG A 76 -5.60 -12.25 -21.35
N ILE A 77 -6.17 -13.01 -20.41
CA ILE A 77 -7.32 -13.89 -20.68
C ILE A 77 -8.63 -13.10 -20.65
N ARG A 78 -8.78 -12.22 -19.65
CA ARG A 78 -9.98 -11.39 -19.47
C ARG A 78 -9.56 -9.94 -19.19
N PRO A 79 -9.79 -9.00 -20.12
CA PRO A 79 -9.30 -7.62 -19.99
C PRO A 79 -9.91 -6.85 -18.81
N ARG A 80 -11.12 -7.24 -18.36
CA ARG A 80 -11.80 -6.62 -17.22
C ARG A 80 -11.29 -7.06 -15.85
N THR A 81 -10.34 -8.00 -15.78
CA THR A 81 -9.93 -8.64 -14.52
C THR A 81 -9.52 -7.63 -13.43
N ILE A 82 -8.77 -6.59 -13.78
CA ILE A 82 -8.30 -5.60 -12.80
C ILE A 82 -9.49 -4.83 -12.18
N ILE A 83 -10.43 -4.37 -13.00
CA ILE A 83 -11.63 -3.66 -12.53
C ILE A 83 -12.54 -4.61 -11.74
N ASP A 84 -12.74 -5.84 -12.23
CA ASP A 84 -13.57 -6.84 -11.57
C ASP A 84 -13.02 -7.17 -10.16
N ILE A 85 -11.69 -7.24 -9.99
CA ILE A 85 -11.02 -7.40 -8.69
C ILE A 85 -11.27 -6.19 -7.78
N ILE A 86 -11.19 -4.96 -8.30
CA ILE A 86 -11.45 -3.74 -7.52
C ILE A 86 -12.91 -3.72 -7.05
N ALA A 87 -13.86 -3.94 -7.97
CA ALA A 87 -15.29 -3.98 -7.69
C ALA A 87 -15.68 -5.13 -6.74
N SER A 88 -14.97 -6.26 -6.80
CA SER A 88 -15.09 -7.34 -5.81
C SER A 88 -14.64 -6.88 -4.42
N GLY A 89 -13.50 -6.21 -4.33
CA GLY A 89 -12.97 -5.68 -3.06
C GLY A 89 -13.79 -4.52 -2.47
N GLU A 90 -14.52 -3.76 -3.29
CA GLU A 90 -15.45 -2.71 -2.83
C GLU A 90 -16.74 -3.30 -2.27
N ARG A 91 -17.25 -4.37 -2.88
CA ARG A 91 -18.46 -5.08 -2.43
C ARG A 91 -18.21 -6.08 -1.30
N MET A 92 -16.95 -6.30 -0.95
CA MET A 92 -16.57 -7.26 0.08
C MET A 92 -16.99 -6.76 1.46
N ALA A 93 -17.97 -7.43 2.07
CA ALA A 93 -18.33 -7.21 3.46
C ALA A 93 -17.28 -7.85 4.38
N ILE A 94 -16.63 -7.04 5.21
CA ILE A 94 -15.67 -7.51 6.22
C ILE A 94 -16.32 -7.37 7.59
N ARG A 95 -16.17 -8.40 8.42
CA ARG A 95 -16.73 -8.44 9.77
C ARG A 95 -16.25 -7.22 10.58
N SER A 96 -17.14 -6.67 11.40
CA SER A 96 -16.91 -5.45 12.19
C SER A 96 -16.09 -5.70 13.46
N ASP A 97 -15.88 -6.96 13.84
CA ASP A 97 -15.14 -7.44 15.02
C ASP A 97 -13.61 -7.34 14.88
N VAL A 98 -13.11 -6.93 13.72
CA VAL A 98 -11.67 -6.85 13.45
C VAL A 98 -11.06 -5.68 14.22
N LYS A 99 -10.17 -6.00 15.18
CA LYS A 99 -9.41 -5.01 15.96
C LYS A 99 -8.65 -4.07 15.03
N MET A 100 -9.03 -2.79 15.08
CA MET A 100 -8.37 -1.72 14.37
C MET A 100 -7.33 -1.05 15.26
N PRO A 101 -6.12 -0.75 14.76
CA PRO A 101 -5.13 -0.02 15.55
C PRO A 101 -5.69 1.36 15.91
N GLN A 102 -5.62 1.71 17.19
CA GLN A 102 -5.99 3.03 17.68
C GLN A 102 -4.94 4.05 17.23
N LYS A 103 -5.42 5.22 16.79
CA LYS A 103 -4.56 6.34 16.42
C LYS A 103 -4.17 7.09 17.69
N SER A 104 -2.88 7.31 17.87
CA SER A 104 -2.27 8.13 18.93
C SER A 104 -1.30 9.15 18.31
N ILE A 105 -0.72 10.00 19.13
CA ILE A 105 0.27 11.01 18.73
C ILE A 105 1.63 10.58 19.26
N CYS A 106 2.66 10.65 18.40
CA CYS A 106 4.04 10.37 18.79
C CYS A 106 4.56 11.44 19.77
N GLU A 107 5.17 11.01 20.88
CA GLU A 107 5.69 11.93 21.91
C GLU A 107 6.89 12.76 21.41
N LYS A 108 7.74 12.21 20.53
CA LYS A 108 8.94 12.91 20.01
C LYS A 108 8.62 13.90 18.89
N CYS A 109 7.93 13.45 17.84
CA CYS A 109 7.71 14.26 16.61
C CYS A 109 6.28 14.79 16.45
N LYS A 110 5.35 14.43 17.34
CA LYS A 110 3.93 14.83 17.30
C LYS A 110 3.17 14.39 16.05
N CYS A 111 3.71 13.48 15.24
CA CYS A 111 3.00 12.86 14.11
C CYS A 111 2.05 11.75 14.58
N ILE A 112 1.07 11.41 13.74
CA ILE A 112 0.15 10.30 13.99
C ILE A 112 0.93 8.97 14.05
N SER A 113 0.67 8.20 15.10
CA SER A 113 1.29 6.91 15.37
C SER A 113 0.25 5.92 15.92
N SER A 114 0.57 4.64 15.98
CA SER A 114 -0.20 3.64 16.74
C SER A 114 0.54 3.18 18.01
N GLN A 115 1.69 3.79 18.29
CA GLN A 115 2.61 3.52 19.39
C GLN A 115 3.06 4.87 20.00
N PRO A 116 3.52 4.92 21.26
CA PRO A 116 3.94 6.16 21.91
C PRO A 116 5.08 6.88 21.15
N ILE A 117 5.99 6.10 20.56
CA ILE A 117 7.03 6.61 19.65
C ILE A 117 6.77 6.03 18.26
N CYS A 118 6.83 6.85 17.22
CA CYS A 118 6.59 6.38 15.85
C CYS A 118 7.78 5.58 15.31
N GLN A 119 7.49 4.65 14.38
CA GLN A 119 8.51 3.80 13.77
C GLN A 119 9.65 4.59 13.11
N ALA A 120 9.36 5.77 12.56
CA ALA A 120 10.38 6.63 11.99
C ALA A 120 11.37 7.17 13.04
N CYS A 121 10.88 7.60 14.20
CA CYS A 121 11.72 8.05 15.30
C CYS A 121 12.56 6.90 15.87
N ILE A 122 11.97 5.71 16.02
CA ILE A 122 12.70 4.50 16.47
C ILE A 122 13.83 4.18 15.49
N LEU A 123 13.54 4.19 14.18
CA LEU A 123 14.54 3.90 13.16
C LEU A 123 15.69 4.92 13.15
N LEU A 124 15.39 6.21 13.29
CA LEU A 124 16.41 7.26 13.36
C LEU A 124 17.30 7.10 14.60
N GLU A 125 16.72 6.76 15.74
CA GLU A 125 17.45 6.54 16.98
C GLU A 125 18.38 5.32 16.88
N GLN A 126 17.92 4.23 16.26
CA GLN A 126 18.74 3.04 15.99
C GLN A 126 19.88 3.30 14.99
N LEU A 127 19.64 4.14 13.98
CA LEU A 127 20.69 4.53 13.03
C LEU A 127 21.75 5.39 13.72
N ASN A 128 21.34 6.33 14.57
CA ASN A 128 22.25 7.21 15.30
C ASN A 128 23.04 6.48 16.40
N SER A 129 22.48 5.42 16.99
CA SER A 129 23.16 4.60 18.01
C SER A 129 24.14 3.58 17.43
N GLY A 130 24.20 3.44 16.10
CA GLY A 130 25.11 2.50 15.42
C GLY A 130 24.73 1.02 15.57
N LEU A 131 23.55 0.72 16.14
CA LEU A 131 23.05 -0.65 16.34
C LEU A 131 21.69 -0.83 15.64
N PRO A 132 21.65 -0.94 14.30
CA PRO A 132 20.41 -1.17 13.58
C PRO A 132 19.92 -2.61 13.82
N GLN A 133 19.18 -2.83 14.90
CA GLN A 133 18.38 -4.05 15.03
C GLN A 133 17.13 -3.90 14.19
N ILE A 134 17.18 -4.45 12.97
CA ILE A 134 16.00 -4.54 12.11
C ILE A 134 15.03 -5.49 12.80
N THR A 135 13.96 -4.96 13.39
CA THR A 135 12.89 -5.77 13.97
C THR A 135 12.02 -6.35 12.85
N ILE A 136 12.61 -7.21 12.02
CA ILE A 136 11.81 -8.15 11.24
C ILE A 136 11.38 -9.18 12.26
N LYS A 137 10.16 -9.03 12.80
CA LYS A 137 9.55 -10.12 13.56
C LYS A 137 9.34 -11.26 12.57
N ASP A 138 10.30 -12.16 12.49
CA ASP A 138 10.08 -13.53 12.07
C ASP A 138 9.25 -14.17 13.19
N THR A 139 7.95 -13.91 13.16
CA THR A 139 7.02 -14.79 13.86
C THR A 139 7.01 -16.08 13.06
N GLU A 140 7.55 -17.13 13.67
CA GLU A 140 7.28 -18.54 13.37
C GLU A 140 5.80 -18.79 13.01
#